data_AF-A0A8T1XLZ4-F1
#
_entry.id   AF-A0A8T1XLZ4-F1
#
_cell.length_a   1.000
_cell.length_b   1.000
_cell.length_c   1.000
_cell.angle_alpha   90.00
_cell.angle_beta   90.00
_cell.angle_gamma   90.00
#
_symmetry.space_group_name_H-M   'P 1'
#
loop_
_entity.id
_entity.type
_entity.pdbx_description
1 polymer ?
#
loop_
_entity_poly.entity_id
_entity_poly.type
_entity_poly.pdbx_seq_one_letter_code
_entity_poly.pdbx_strand_id
1 'polypeptide(L)'
;MRSMPTTFSPKNLIKFKMQFSKLEKLWEGVASLTCLKEMDLYGCAYLKEIPDLAMAANLETLILVFCVSLVKLSSSVQNLNKLTTLDMKFCESLETLPTFINLKSLNYLDLDGCRRLRNLPEISTKISKLILNDTAIEQFPCNLRLENLVELQMKNLMGEKLRKGVQPFMPLQAMLSPTLTMLQLENMPSLVELPSSFQNLNELEFLHIINCRNLETLPTGINLQSLDNLSFKGCSRLRSFPEISTNISSLNLEKTGIEEVPWWIEKFSNLTYLQMRHCSRLKCVSLHISKLKHLKKAYFSNCGALTRVDLSGYESGVEMIEADNMSKEASSSLPDSCVPDLNFWDCFNLDPETILRQQSIIFNYMIFPVKEVPSYFTHRTTGISSLTIPLLHVPLSQPIFRFRVGAVVTNNDEEVHIKVKCEFKGICGNSFDVCSDFYVYTNYKEVREGGHMLTILDCRIPLNEDNAPLAQRDYDHVDMQIDASDHCILKGWGIRLLEDCSSPENQLGNLINIKGLVKSGDSNVETERSRKRMR
;
A
#
# COMPACT_ATOMS: atom_id res chain seq x y z
N MET A 1 20.79 -26.50 38.58
CA MET A 1 20.02 -27.70 38.95
C MET A 1 19.53 -28.34 37.66
N ARG A 2 19.79 -29.64 37.42
CA ARG A 2 19.43 -30.33 36.16
C ARG A 2 18.01 -30.89 36.15
N SER A 3 17.47 -31.22 37.32
CA SER A 3 16.07 -31.65 37.53
C SER A 3 15.55 -31.16 38.88
N MET A 4 14.24 -31.07 39.06
CA MET A 4 13.64 -30.76 40.36
C MET A 4 13.98 -31.84 41.40
N PRO A 5 13.99 -31.49 42.70
CA PRO A 5 14.16 -32.48 43.77
C PRO A 5 13.07 -33.55 43.71
N THR A 6 13.41 -34.80 44.05
CA THR A 6 12.45 -35.91 44.13
C THR A 6 11.36 -35.69 45.20
N THR A 7 11.58 -34.75 46.13
CA THR A 7 10.60 -34.34 47.15
C THR A 7 9.59 -33.31 46.65
N PHE A 8 9.73 -32.80 45.42
CA PHE A 8 8.81 -31.83 44.85
C PHE A 8 7.44 -32.46 44.58
N SER A 9 6.37 -31.86 45.12
CA SER A 9 4.99 -32.32 44.94
C SER A 9 4.11 -31.20 44.37
N PRO A 10 3.75 -31.25 43.07
CA PRO A 10 2.97 -30.20 42.42
C PRO A 10 1.44 -30.36 42.58
N LYS A 11 0.97 -31.17 43.53
CA LYS A 11 -0.44 -31.59 43.65
C LYS A 11 -1.45 -30.43 43.66
N ASN A 12 -1.14 -29.35 44.38
CA ASN A 12 -2.03 -28.20 44.56
C ASN A 12 -1.64 -27.00 43.68
N LEU A 13 -0.71 -27.20 42.75
CA LEU A 13 -0.10 -26.12 41.99
C LEU A 13 -1.03 -25.69 40.86
N ILE A 14 -1.40 -24.40 40.82
CA ILE A 14 -2.31 -23.85 39.79
C ILE A 14 -1.52 -23.33 38.59
N LYS A 15 -0.39 -22.66 38.84
CA LYS A 15 0.50 -22.10 37.81
C LYS A 15 1.92 -22.53 38.07
N PHE A 16 2.56 -23.13 37.07
CA PHE A 16 3.97 -23.52 37.11
C PHE A 16 4.75 -22.63 36.17
N LYS A 17 5.55 -21.70 36.70
CA LYS A 17 6.37 -20.79 35.89
C LYS A 17 7.85 -20.96 36.22
N MET A 18 8.63 -21.42 35.25
CA MET A 18 10.06 -21.68 35.40
C MET A 18 10.83 -21.15 34.19
N GLN A 19 10.55 -19.92 33.78
CA GLN A 19 11.16 -19.30 32.61
C GLN A 19 12.69 -19.25 32.72
N PHE A 20 13.38 -19.42 31.60
CA PHE A 20 14.84 -19.38 31.46
C PHE A 20 15.59 -20.36 32.37
N SER A 21 14.92 -21.42 32.82
CA SER A 21 15.51 -22.41 33.72
C SER A 21 16.56 -23.27 33.00
N LYS A 22 17.57 -23.70 33.75
CA LYS A 22 18.63 -24.60 33.28
C LYS A 22 18.27 -26.09 33.48
N LEU A 23 16.98 -26.39 33.65
CA LEU A 23 16.49 -27.75 33.84
C LEU A 23 16.59 -28.52 32.52
N GLU A 24 17.17 -29.71 32.59
CA GLU A 24 17.15 -30.69 31.49
C GLU A 24 15.86 -31.53 31.53
N LYS A 25 15.31 -31.71 32.74
CA LYS A 25 14.08 -32.43 33.03
C LYS A 25 13.36 -31.75 34.18
N LEU A 26 12.03 -31.83 34.22
CA LEU A 26 11.24 -31.27 35.32
C LEU A 26 11.31 -32.16 36.56
N TRP A 27 10.67 -33.32 36.57
CA TRP A 27 10.73 -34.31 37.66
C TRP A 27 10.72 -35.74 37.09
N GLU A 28 11.06 -36.71 37.92
CA GLU A 28 10.98 -38.14 37.59
C GLU A 28 9.60 -38.72 37.96
N GLY A 29 9.12 -39.66 37.15
CA GLY A 29 7.85 -40.33 37.36
C GLY A 29 6.60 -39.49 37.08
N VAL A 30 5.44 -40.03 37.49
CA VAL A 30 4.13 -39.39 37.30
C VAL A 30 3.82 -38.49 38.49
N ALA A 31 3.58 -37.20 38.23
CA ALA A 31 3.14 -36.25 39.24
C ALA A 31 1.64 -35.99 39.14
N SER A 32 0.98 -35.84 40.29
CA SER A 32 -0.40 -35.35 40.31
C SER A 32 -0.42 -33.85 40.02
N LEU A 33 -1.09 -33.46 38.93
CA LEU A 33 -1.17 -32.09 38.42
C LEU A 33 -2.63 -31.62 38.31
N THR A 34 -3.51 -32.16 39.18
CA THR A 34 -4.96 -32.02 39.04
C THR A 34 -5.45 -30.57 39.14
N CYS A 35 -4.71 -29.69 39.82
CA CYS A 35 -5.07 -28.28 39.95
C CYS A 35 -4.39 -27.37 38.92
N LEU A 36 -3.47 -27.91 38.12
CA LEU A 36 -2.63 -27.13 37.22
C LEU A 36 -3.44 -26.61 36.04
N LYS A 37 -3.39 -25.30 35.82
CA LYS A 37 -4.03 -24.59 34.72
C LYS A 37 -3.05 -23.98 33.73
N GLU A 38 -1.88 -23.57 34.21
CA GLU A 38 -0.87 -22.89 33.39
C GLU A 38 0.50 -23.49 33.66
N MET A 39 1.21 -23.87 32.59
CA MET A 39 2.60 -24.27 32.64
C MET A 39 3.41 -23.42 31.66
N ASP A 40 4.34 -22.64 32.20
CA ASP A 40 5.19 -21.71 31.47
C ASP A 40 6.66 -22.05 31.68
N LEU A 41 7.27 -22.55 30.60
CA LEU A 41 8.66 -22.97 30.52
C LEU A 41 9.42 -22.14 29.48
N TYR A 42 8.97 -20.91 29.19
CA TYR A 42 9.61 -20.02 28.23
C TYR A 42 11.13 -19.97 28.42
N GLY A 43 11.90 -20.19 27.35
CA GLY A 43 13.36 -20.08 27.38
C GLY A 43 14.08 -21.18 28.17
N CYS A 44 13.43 -22.30 28.50
CA CYS A 44 14.09 -23.46 29.09
C CYS A 44 14.96 -24.21 28.05
N ALA A 45 16.05 -23.58 27.63
CA ALA A 45 16.86 -23.99 26.48
C ALA A 45 17.47 -25.41 26.60
N TYR A 46 17.59 -25.95 27.81
CA TYR A 46 18.17 -27.27 28.08
C TYR A 46 17.12 -28.38 28.23
N LEU A 47 15.83 -28.04 28.27
CA LEU A 47 14.75 -29.00 28.47
C LEU A 47 14.66 -29.94 27.27
N LYS A 48 14.89 -31.24 27.49
CA LYS A 48 14.89 -32.25 26.41
C LYS A 48 13.54 -32.94 26.25
N GLU A 49 12.81 -33.08 27.35
CA GLU A 49 11.50 -33.72 27.42
C GLU A 49 10.59 -33.00 28.42
N ILE A 50 9.30 -32.94 28.11
CA ILE A 50 8.27 -32.58 29.08
C ILE A 50 7.84 -33.81 29.89
N PRO A 51 7.44 -33.67 31.17
CA PRO A 51 6.94 -34.78 31.97
C PRO A 51 5.63 -35.32 31.41
N ASP A 52 5.21 -36.48 31.91
CA ASP A 52 3.86 -36.99 31.67
C ASP A 52 2.82 -36.02 32.25
N LEU A 53 1.93 -35.52 31.40
CA LEU A 53 0.85 -34.58 31.72
C LEU A 53 -0.53 -35.26 31.77
N ALA A 54 -0.62 -36.59 31.77
CA ALA A 54 -1.91 -37.30 31.74
C ALA A 54 -2.82 -36.92 32.93
N MET A 55 -2.23 -36.59 34.08
CA MET A 55 -2.95 -36.15 35.29
C MET A 55 -3.21 -34.63 35.34
N ALA A 56 -2.78 -33.86 34.33
CA ALA A 56 -2.98 -32.42 34.23
C ALA A 56 -4.29 -32.07 33.50
N ALA A 57 -5.40 -32.73 33.87
CA ALA A 57 -6.68 -32.62 33.16
C ALA A 57 -7.29 -31.20 33.13
N ASN A 58 -6.81 -30.29 33.98
CA ASN A 58 -7.25 -28.90 34.04
C ASN A 58 -6.30 -27.91 33.35
N LEU A 59 -5.26 -28.39 32.65
CA LEU A 59 -4.30 -27.52 31.98
C LEU A 59 -4.99 -26.79 30.83
N GLU A 60 -4.94 -25.46 30.87
CA GLU A 60 -5.54 -24.53 29.90
C GLU A 60 -4.44 -23.95 28.99
N THR A 61 -3.24 -23.71 29.52
CA THR A 61 -2.13 -23.08 28.79
C THR A 61 -0.80 -23.82 29.01
N LEU A 62 -0.11 -24.14 27.91
CA LEU A 62 1.25 -24.70 27.90
C LEU A 62 2.17 -23.85 27.00
N ILE A 63 3.17 -23.21 27.61
CA ILE A 63 4.15 -22.35 26.93
C ILE A 63 5.52 -23.02 26.98
N LEU A 64 6.05 -23.34 25.80
CA LEU A 64 7.34 -24.00 25.56
C LEU A 64 8.24 -23.16 24.63
N VAL A 65 7.92 -21.88 24.45
CA VAL A 65 8.65 -20.95 23.59
C VAL A 65 10.15 -20.95 23.92
N PHE A 66 11.03 -21.00 22.91
CA PHE A 66 12.48 -21.08 23.05
C PHE A 66 13.01 -22.29 23.85
N CYS A 67 12.25 -23.39 23.96
CA CYS A 67 12.78 -24.68 24.44
C CYS A 67 13.59 -25.37 23.33
N VAL A 68 14.73 -24.79 22.95
CA VAL A 68 15.49 -25.18 21.74
C VAL A 68 16.00 -26.64 21.74
N SER A 69 16.18 -27.26 22.92
CA SER A 69 16.61 -28.66 23.06
C SER A 69 15.47 -29.67 23.13
N LEU A 70 14.20 -29.22 23.11
CA LEU A 70 13.04 -30.11 23.24
C LEU A 70 12.90 -30.95 21.97
N VAL A 71 13.07 -32.26 22.09
CA VAL A 71 13.09 -33.17 20.91
C VAL A 71 11.70 -33.70 20.57
N LYS A 72 10.89 -33.96 21.60
CA LYS A 72 9.54 -34.52 21.44
C LYS A 72 8.60 -33.94 22.48
N LEU A 73 7.33 -33.79 22.09
CA LEU A 73 6.24 -33.53 23.03
C LEU A 73 5.70 -34.87 23.54
N SER A 74 5.43 -34.96 24.85
CA SER A 74 4.87 -36.19 25.45
C SER A 74 3.54 -36.57 24.80
N SER A 75 3.35 -37.86 24.55
CA SER A 75 2.09 -38.40 24.04
C SER A 75 0.93 -38.22 25.02
N SER A 76 1.15 -37.84 26.27
CA SER A 76 0.09 -37.51 27.22
C SER A 76 -0.69 -36.24 26.86
N VAL A 77 -0.13 -35.37 26.01
CA VAL A 77 -0.75 -34.09 25.64
C VAL A 77 -2.12 -34.26 25.01
N GLN A 78 -2.39 -35.36 24.33
CA GLN A 78 -3.70 -35.68 23.74
C GLN A 78 -4.83 -35.83 24.78
N ASN A 79 -4.51 -35.97 26.08
CA ASN A 79 -5.51 -36.03 27.15
C ASN A 79 -5.92 -34.65 27.70
N LEU A 80 -5.25 -33.57 27.26
CA LEU A 80 -5.42 -32.22 27.80
C LEU A 80 -6.64 -31.50 27.20
N ASN A 81 -7.83 -32.04 27.42
CA ASN A 81 -9.05 -31.59 26.77
C ASN A 81 -9.45 -30.12 27.05
N LYS A 82 -8.91 -29.49 28.10
CA LYS A 82 -9.12 -28.07 28.44
C LYS A 82 -8.04 -27.14 27.88
N LEU A 83 -6.99 -27.68 27.26
CA LEU A 83 -5.89 -26.90 26.72
C LEU A 83 -6.43 -26.03 25.57
N THR A 84 -6.34 -24.72 25.73
CA THR A 84 -6.73 -23.72 24.73
C THR A 84 -5.53 -23.19 23.96
N THR A 85 -4.36 -23.17 24.62
CA THR A 85 -3.13 -22.58 24.09
C THR A 85 -1.97 -23.57 24.21
N LEU A 86 -1.38 -23.93 23.06
CA LEU A 86 -0.11 -24.64 22.97
C LEU A 86 0.88 -23.80 22.15
N ASP A 87 1.83 -23.16 22.85
CA ASP A 87 2.85 -22.33 22.21
C ASP A 87 4.22 -23.03 22.27
N MET A 88 4.76 -23.40 21.11
CA MET A 88 6.04 -24.10 20.97
C MET A 88 7.01 -23.35 20.05
N LYS A 89 6.88 -22.02 19.93
CA LYS A 89 7.78 -21.20 19.12
C LYS A 89 9.26 -21.48 19.39
N PHE A 90 10.07 -21.56 18.34
CA PHE A 90 11.51 -21.76 18.39
C PHE A 90 11.95 -23.00 19.19
N CYS A 91 11.13 -24.06 19.20
CA CYS A 91 11.58 -25.41 19.62
C CYS A 91 12.40 -26.05 18.49
N GLU A 92 13.61 -25.54 18.22
CA GLU A 92 14.39 -25.87 17.02
C GLU A 92 14.75 -27.36 16.87
N SER A 93 14.88 -28.09 17.99
CA SER A 93 15.17 -29.52 17.99
C SER A 93 13.93 -30.42 17.91
N LEU A 94 12.71 -29.86 17.87
CA LEU A 94 11.47 -30.64 17.87
C LEU A 94 11.35 -31.43 16.58
N GLU A 95 11.41 -32.76 16.69
CA GLU A 95 11.37 -33.66 15.53
C GLU A 95 9.96 -34.21 15.27
N THR A 96 9.23 -34.51 16.35
CA THR A 96 7.91 -35.15 16.27
C THR A 96 6.95 -34.59 17.31
N LEU A 97 5.70 -34.43 16.88
CA LEU A 97 4.54 -34.29 17.75
C LEU A 97 3.79 -35.63 17.85
N PRO A 98 3.01 -35.87 18.92
CA PRO A 98 2.07 -37.00 18.97
C PRO A 98 1.19 -37.02 17.72
N THR A 99 0.92 -38.20 17.18
CA THR A 99 0.18 -38.36 15.91
C THR A 99 -1.21 -37.72 15.94
N PHE A 100 -1.85 -37.72 17.12
CA PHE A 100 -3.14 -37.09 17.36
C PHE A 100 -3.00 -36.01 18.44
N ILE A 101 -3.43 -34.79 18.12
CA ILE A 101 -3.65 -33.65 19.04
C ILE A 101 -5.07 -33.13 18.80
N ASN A 102 -6.05 -34.02 18.89
CA ASN A 102 -7.47 -33.67 18.77
C ASN A 102 -8.02 -33.12 20.11
N LEU A 103 -7.45 -32.00 20.53
CA LEU A 103 -7.81 -31.33 21.76
C LEU A 103 -9.07 -30.49 21.55
N LYS A 104 -10.16 -30.89 22.22
CA LYS A 104 -11.50 -30.31 22.04
C LYS A 104 -11.56 -28.78 22.23
N SER A 105 -10.68 -28.24 23.06
CA SER A 105 -10.65 -26.81 23.42
C SER A 105 -9.50 -26.04 22.75
N LEU A 106 -8.61 -26.71 22.01
CA LEU A 106 -7.41 -26.07 21.48
C LEU A 106 -7.78 -25.07 20.41
N ASN A 107 -7.44 -23.81 20.69
CA ASN A 107 -7.78 -22.66 19.87
C ASN A 107 -6.54 -22.08 19.19
N TYR A 108 -5.40 -22.08 19.89
CA TYR A 108 -4.13 -21.54 19.42
C TYR A 108 -3.05 -22.62 19.42
N LEU A 109 -2.45 -22.85 18.25
CA LEU A 109 -1.27 -23.70 18.06
C LEU A 109 -0.19 -22.94 17.30
N ASP A 110 0.95 -22.75 17.94
CA ASP A 110 2.09 -22.07 17.34
C ASP A 110 3.33 -22.95 17.33
N LEU A 111 3.82 -23.21 16.12
CA LEU A 111 4.98 -24.04 15.83
C LEU A 111 6.07 -23.26 15.10
N ASP A 112 6.02 -21.92 15.11
CA ASP A 112 7.02 -21.06 14.46
C ASP A 112 8.44 -21.49 14.86
N GLY A 113 9.37 -21.59 13.91
CA GLY A 113 10.76 -21.94 14.18
C GLY A 113 10.99 -23.39 14.64
N CYS A 114 10.01 -24.30 14.56
CA CYS A 114 10.21 -25.74 14.77
C CYS A 114 10.90 -26.38 13.55
N ARG A 115 12.18 -26.04 13.34
CA ARG A 115 12.96 -26.32 12.12
C ARG A 115 13.21 -27.79 11.81
N ARG A 116 13.04 -28.69 12.78
CA ARG A 116 13.18 -30.15 12.57
C ARG A 116 11.85 -30.89 12.46
N LEU A 117 10.72 -30.21 12.65
CA LEU A 117 9.41 -30.83 12.62
C LEU A 117 9.02 -31.14 11.18
N ARG A 118 8.88 -32.43 10.85
CA ARG A 118 8.61 -32.89 9.47
C ARG A 118 7.15 -33.19 9.16
N ASN A 119 6.35 -33.45 10.19
CA ASN A 119 4.95 -33.87 10.02
C ASN A 119 4.05 -33.00 10.88
N LEU A 120 2.98 -32.45 10.29
CA LEU A 120 1.90 -31.84 11.06
C LEU A 120 1.00 -32.97 11.61
N PRO A 121 0.71 -32.99 12.92
CA PRO A 121 -0.18 -34.02 13.48
C PRO A 121 -1.64 -33.77 13.08
N GLU A 122 -2.51 -34.75 13.30
CA GLU A 122 -3.95 -34.49 13.24
C GLU A 122 -4.34 -33.56 14.39
N ILE A 123 -4.92 -32.41 14.04
CA ILE A 123 -5.26 -31.35 14.98
C ILE A 123 -6.77 -31.09 15.01
N SER A 124 -7.25 -30.52 16.12
CA SER A 124 -8.66 -30.19 16.34
C SER A 124 -9.23 -29.22 15.29
N THR A 125 -10.49 -29.43 14.90
CA THR A 125 -11.23 -28.53 14.00
C THR A 125 -11.59 -27.18 14.63
N LYS A 126 -11.40 -27.05 15.96
CA LYS A 126 -11.68 -25.84 16.76
C LYS A 126 -10.55 -24.82 16.79
N ILE A 127 -9.41 -25.13 16.18
CA ILE A 127 -8.28 -24.20 16.08
C ILE A 127 -8.72 -22.96 15.30
N SER A 128 -8.49 -21.80 15.90
CA SER A 128 -8.70 -20.49 15.29
C SER A 128 -7.40 -19.90 14.75
N LYS A 129 -6.25 -20.23 15.34
CA LYS A 129 -4.96 -19.68 14.97
C LYS A 129 -3.91 -20.78 14.84
N LEU A 130 -3.35 -20.90 13.64
CA LEU A 130 -2.31 -21.88 13.30
C LEU A 130 -1.11 -21.17 12.66
N ILE A 131 0.05 -21.27 13.30
CA ILE A 131 1.30 -20.69 12.81
C ILE A 131 2.33 -21.80 12.60
N LEU A 132 2.81 -21.93 11.37
CA LEU A 132 3.74 -22.99 10.92
C LEU A 132 5.02 -22.41 10.28
N ASN A 133 5.36 -21.18 10.63
CA ASN A 133 6.50 -20.46 10.07
C ASN A 133 7.82 -21.19 10.36
N ASP A 134 8.77 -21.13 9.44
CA ASP A 134 10.13 -21.69 9.61
C ASP A 134 10.17 -23.16 10.06
N THR A 135 9.18 -23.97 9.64
CA THR A 135 9.12 -25.41 9.91
C THR A 135 9.66 -26.24 8.74
N ALA A 136 10.06 -27.49 9.00
CA ALA A 136 10.46 -28.44 7.95
C ALA A 136 9.33 -29.39 7.53
N ILE A 137 8.07 -28.98 7.75
CA ILE A 137 6.90 -29.82 7.49
C ILE A 137 6.87 -30.18 6.01
N GLU A 138 6.79 -31.48 5.73
CA GLU A 138 6.68 -32.04 4.39
C GLU A 138 5.42 -32.91 4.21
N GLN A 139 4.76 -33.29 5.30
CA GLN A 139 3.55 -34.10 5.28
C GLN A 139 2.47 -33.46 6.14
N PHE A 140 1.28 -33.36 5.55
CA PHE A 140 0.06 -32.84 6.17
C PHE A 140 -0.97 -33.96 6.27
N PRO A 141 -1.81 -33.98 7.31
CA PRO A 141 -2.81 -35.03 7.47
C PRO A 141 -3.89 -34.93 6.38
N CYS A 142 -4.28 -36.06 5.79
CA CYS A 142 -5.21 -36.11 4.66
C CYS A 142 -6.64 -35.65 5.02
N ASN A 143 -7.03 -35.75 6.30
CA ASN A 143 -8.36 -35.39 6.80
C ASN A 143 -8.37 -34.04 7.54
N LEU A 144 -7.36 -33.19 7.32
CA LEU A 144 -7.31 -31.87 7.97
C LEU A 144 -8.55 -31.05 7.56
N ARG A 145 -9.33 -30.61 8.54
CA ARG A 145 -10.50 -29.73 8.32
C ARG A 145 -10.52 -28.68 9.41
N LEU A 146 -10.18 -27.44 9.05
CA LEU A 146 -10.04 -26.35 10.01
C LEU A 146 -11.25 -25.41 9.92
N GLU A 147 -12.42 -25.86 10.34
CA GLU A 147 -13.71 -25.16 10.16
C GLU A 147 -13.83 -23.80 10.89
N ASN A 148 -12.98 -23.55 11.89
CA ASN A 148 -13.04 -22.34 12.71
C ASN A 148 -11.76 -21.48 12.58
N LEU A 149 -10.93 -21.75 11.57
CA LEU A 149 -9.66 -21.06 11.39
C LEU A 149 -9.89 -19.59 11.03
N VAL A 150 -9.32 -18.69 11.82
CA VAL A 150 -9.36 -17.24 11.66
C VAL A 150 -8.02 -16.74 11.10
N GLU A 151 -6.91 -17.30 11.58
CA GLU A 151 -5.56 -16.92 11.16
C GLU A 151 -4.72 -18.13 10.78
N LEU A 152 -4.15 -18.10 9.57
CA LEU A 152 -3.20 -19.08 9.07
C LEU A 152 -1.91 -18.39 8.61
N GLN A 153 -0.79 -18.78 9.21
CA GLN A 153 0.53 -18.37 8.75
C GLN A 153 1.40 -19.57 8.37
N MET A 154 1.90 -19.56 7.14
CA MET A 154 2.86 -20.53 6.61
C MET A 154 3.97 -19.79 5.86
N LYS A 155 5.03 -19.45 6.58
CA LYS A 155 6.21 -18.77 6.04
C LYS A 155 7.39 -19.72 6.02
N ASN A 156 8.19 -19.70 4.95
CA ASN A 156 9.45 -20.43 4.85
C ASN A 156 9.30 -21.94 5.20
N LEU A 157 8.36 -22.65 4.58
CA LEU A 157 8.30 -24.11 4.77
C LEU A 157 9.53 -24.78 4.12
N MET A 158 10.42 -25.30 4.97
CA MET A 158 11.76 -25.80 4.59
C MET A 158 11.77 -27.28 4.21
N GLY A 159 10.62 -27.95 4.16
CA GLY A 159 10.50 -29.37 3.81
C GLY A 159 11.05 -29.67 2.41
N GLU A 160 12.00 -30.59 2.31
CA GLU A 160 12.69 -30.92 1.05
C GLU A 160 11.74 -31.31 -0.09
N LYS A 161 10.65 -32.03 0.22
CA LYS A 161 9.63 -32.40 -0.77
C LYS A 161 8.86 -31.18 -1.32
N LEU A 162 8.50 -30.25 -0.44
CA LEU A 162 7.78 -29.02 -0.82
C LEU A 162 8.67 -28.07 -1.64
N ARG A 163 9.99 -28.07 -1.38
CA ARG A 163 10.95 -27.26 -2.15
C ARG A 163 11.17 -27.74 -3.58
N LYS A 164 11.13 -29.05 -3.80
CA LYS A 164 11.41 -29.68 -5.11
C LYS A 164 10.16 -29.75 -6.01
N GLY A 165 8.97 -29.70 -5.43
CA GLY A 165 7.71 -29.77 -6.16
C GLY A 165 7.31 -28.42 -6.76
N VAL A 166 7.13 -28.38 -8.09
CA VAL A 166 6.36 -27.33 -8.79
C VAL A 166 4.89 -27.77 -8.93
N GLN A 167 4.41 -28.61 -8.01
CA GLN A 167 3.05 -29.14 -8.03
C GLN A 167 2.16 -28.26 -7.17
N PRO A 168 0.85 -28.11 -7.49
CA PRO A 168 -0.09 -27.37 -6.67
C PRO A 168 -0.06 -27.83 -5.22
N PHE A 169 -0.04 -26.88 -4.29
CA PHE A 169 0.01 -27.16 -2.86
C PHE A 169 -1.37 -27.59 -2.34
N MET A 170 -1.72 -28.86 -2.60
CA MET A 170 -3.01 -29.47 -2.26
C MET A 170 -3.45 -29.29 -0.79
N PRO A 171 -2.56 -29.35 0.23
CA PRO A 171 -2.98 -29.20 1.63
C PRO A 171 -3.66 -27.87 1.94
N LEU A 172 -3.38 -26.81 1.17
CA LEU A 172 -3.98 -25.49 1.40
C LEU A 172 -5.50 -25.55 1.33
N GLN A 173 -6.06 -26.25 0.35
CA GLN A 173 -7.52 -26.36 0.19
C GLN A 173 -8.21 -26.93 1.45
N ALA A 174 -7.56 -27.86 2.14
CA ALA A 174 -8.08 -28.49 3.36
C ALA A 174 -7.98 -27.58 4.60
N MET A 175 -7.09 -26.58 4.57
CA MET A 175 -6.87 -25.61 5.65
C MET A 175 -7.70 -24.34 5.52
N LEU A 176 -8.22 -24.04 4.33
CA LEU A 176 -9.00 -22.83 4.08
C LEU A 176 -10.40 -22.93 4.71
N SER A 177 -10.71 -21.98 5.58
CA SER A 177 -11.99 -21.86 6.30
C SER A 177 -12.77 -20.64 5.84
N PRO A 178 -14.12 -20.69 5.75
CA PRO A 178 -14.93 -19.49 5.53
C PRO A 178 -14.76 -18.41 6.62
N THR A 179 -14.32 -18.80 7.83
CA THR A 179 -14.07 -17.89 8.96
C THR A 179 -12.72 -17.17 8.90
N LEU A 180 -11.90 -17.44 7.88
CA LEU A 180 -10.53 -16.96 7.80
C LEU A 180 -10.52 -15.45 7.53
N THR A 181 -9.92 -14.67 8.42
CA THR A 181 -9.74 -13.22 8.27
C THR A 181 -8.32 -12.85 7.86
N MET A 182 -7.33 -13.71 8.17
CA MET A 182 -5.93 -13.49 7.84
C MET A 182 -5.27 -14.75 7.26
N LEU A 183 -4.71 -14.61 6.06
CA LEU A 183 -3.89 -15.62 5.39
C LEU A 183 -2.54 -15.04 5.01
N GLN A 184 -1.46 -15.60 5.58
CA GLN A 184 -0.09 -15.23 5.23
C GLN A 184 0.69 -16.44 4.75
N LEU A 185 1.07 -16.43 3.48
CA LEU A 185 1.93 -17.43 2.84
C LEU A 185 3.21 -16.74 2.38
N GLU A 186 4.38 -17.22 2.81
CA GLU A 186 5.64 -16.60 2.40
C GLU A 186 6.69 -17.62 1.98
N ASN A 187 7.43 -17.31 0.91
CA ASN A 187 8.53 -18.13 0.39
C ASN A 187 8.12 -19.59 0.15
N MET A 188 6.95 -19.82 -0.45
CA MET A 188 6.45 -21.16 -0.79
C MET A 188 6.71 -21.49 -2.28
N PRO A 189 7.77 -22.25 -2.62
CA PRO A 189 8.05 -22.60 -4.01
C PRO A 189 7.04 -23.58 -4.62
N SER A 190 6.32 -24.36 -3.80
CA SER A 190 5.26 -25.26 -4.27
C SER A 190 3.93 -24.56 -4.57
N LEU A 191 3.79 -23.28 -4.24
CA LEU A 191 2.55 -22.55 -4.52
C LEU A 191 2.56 -22.05 -5.96
N VAL A 192 1.89 -22.77 -6.85
CA VAL A 192 1.81 -22.45 -8.28
C VAL A 192 0.48 -21.79 -8.64
N GLU A 193 -0.59 -22.16 -7.94
CA GLU A 193 -1.94 -21.64 -8.13
C GLU A 193 -2.67 -21.60 -6.77
N LEU A 194 -3.71 -20.77 -6.68
CA LEU A 194 -4.62 -20.76 -5.53
C LEU A 194 -5.86 -21.63 -5.82
N PRO A 195 -6.34 -22.44 -4.87
CA PRO A 195 -7.48 -23.33 -5.06
C PRO A 195 -8.80 -22.56 -5.24
N SER A 196 -9.77 -23.15 -5.93
CA SER A 196 -11.10 -22.55 -6.17
C SER A 196 -11.90 -22.28 -4.90
N SER A 197 -11.58 -22.95 -3.78
CA SER A 197 -12.20 -22.71 -2.47
C SER A 197 -11.98 -21.28 -1.93
N PHE A 198 -11.04 -20.52 -2.51
CA PHE A 198 -10.87 -19.09 -2.21
C PHE A 198 -12.16 -18.29 -2.38
N GLN A 199 -13.06 -18.69 -3.29
CA GLN A 199 -14.35 -18.03 -3.50
C GLN A 199 -15.26 -18.00 -2.25
N ASN A 200 -14.98 -18.83 -1.24
CA ASN A 200 -15.78 -18.94 -0.02
C ASN A 200 -15.22 -18.09 1.15
N LEU A 201 -14.10 -17.40 0.96
CA LEU A 201 -13.38 -16.66 2.01
C LEU A 201 -13.93 -15.23 2.18
N ASN A 202 -15.24 -15.11 2.43
CA ASN A 202 -15.92 -13.82 2.44
C ASN A 202 -15.49 -12.91 3.60
N GLU A 203 -15.03 -13.49 4.72
CA GLU A 203 -14.52 -12.78 5.90
C GLU A 203 -13.03 -12.41 5.79
N LEU A 204 -12.36 -12.76 4.68
CA LEU A 204 -10.91 -12.53 4.53
C LEU A 204 -10.61 -11.05 4.36
N GLU A 205 -9.93 -10.46 5.35
CA GLU A 205 -9.54 -9.05 5.37
C GLU A 205 -8.10 -8.85 4.89
N PHE A 206 -7.21 -9.80 5.23
CA PHE A 206 -5.76 -9.74 4.97
C PHE A 206 -5.29 -10.96 4.18
N LEU A 207 -4.87 -10.75 2.92
CA LEU A 207 -4.29 -11.79 2.08
C LEU A 207 -2.87 -11.41 1.64
N HIS A 208 -1.86 -12.00 2.29
CA HIS A 208 -0.46 -11.77 1.96
C HIS A 208 0.19 -13.05 1.44
N ILE A 209 0.52 -13.07 0.16
CA ILE A 209 1.27 -14.14 -0.50
C ILE A 209 2.57 -13.55 -1.01
N ILE A 210 3.63 -13.69 -0.22
CA ILE A 210 4.89 -12.96 -0.41
C ILE A 210 5.99 -13.91 -0.89
N ASN A 211 6.77 -13.50 -1.87
CA ASN A 211 7.92 -14.24 -2.42
C ASN A 211 7.60 -15.69 -2.85
N CYS A 212 6.33 -15.99 -3.19
CA CYS A 212 5.92 -17.27 -3.75
C CYS A 212 6.18 -17.26 -5.26
N ARG A 213 7.46 -17.41 -5.63
CA ARG A 213 7.97 -17.11 -6.98
C ARG A 213 7.34 -17.92 -8.12
N ASN A 214 6.80 -19.11 -7.82
CA ASN A 214 6.18 -19.98 -8.82
C ASN A 214 4.66 -19.75 -8.99
N LEU A 215 4.06 -18.83 -8.23
CA LEU A 215 2.65 -18.50 -8.37
C LEU A 215 2.42 -17.85 -9.75
N GLU A 216 1.62 -18.49 -10.59
CA GLU A 216 1.38 -18.11 -11.97
C GLU A 216 -0.04 -17.61 -12.20
N THR A 217 -1.03 -18.26 -11.57
CA THR A 217 -2.45 -17.99 -11.77
C THR A 217 -3.17 -17.69 -10.46
N LEU A 218 -4.20 -16.85 -10.57
CA LEU A 218 -5.13 -16.52 -9.50
C LEU A 218 -6.54 -16.97 -9.92
N PRO A 219 -7.43 -17.30 -8.98
CA PRO A 219 -8.84 -17.53 -9.29
C PRO A 219 -9.45 -16.26 -9.90
N THR A 220 -10.25 -16.45 -10.93
CA THR A 220 -10.96 -15.39 -11.66
C THR A 220 -12.45 -15.44 -11.35
N GLY A 221 -13.14 -14.30 -11.47
CA GLY A 221 -14.59 -14.25 -11.25
C GLY A 221 -15.01 -14.41 -9.78
N ILE A 222 -14.09 -14.14 -8.85
CA ILE A 222 -14.38 -14.10 -7.41
C ILE A 222 -14.39 -12.65 -6.91
N ASN A 223 -15.10 -12.41 -5.82
CA ASN A 223 -15.11 -11.09 -5.17
C ASN A 223 -15.17 -11.24 -3.65
N LEU A 224 -14.02 -11.15 -2.99
CA LEU A 224 -13.91 -11.23 -1.53
C LEU A 224 -14.32 -9.90 -0.91
N GLN A 225 -15.53 -9.84 -0.36
CA GLN A 225 -16.16 -8.58 0.06
C GLN A 225 -15.46 -7.89 1.22
N SER A 226 -14.88 -8.63 2.17
CA SER A 226 -14.15 -8.04 3.31
C SER A 226 -12.68 -7.75 3.01
N LEU A 227 -12.16 -8.09 1.83
CA LEU A 227 -10.74 -7.99 1.53
C LEU A 227 -10.28 -6.54 1.40
N ASP A 228 -9.53 -6.08 2.39
CA ASP A 228 -9.00 -4.72 2.48
C ASP A 228 -7.53 -4.64 2.05
N ASN A 229 -6.72 -5.62 2.44
CA ASN A 229 -5.27 -5.58 2.25
C ASN A 229 -4.77 -6.82 1.48
N LEU A 230 -4.25 -6.57 0.27
CA LEU A 230 -3.79 -7.59 -0.65
C LEU A 230 -2.31 -7.39 -1.01
N SER A 231 -1.49 -8.43 -0.81
CA SER A 231 -0.09 -8.42 -1.20
C SER A 231 0.28 -9.69 -1.96
N PHE A 232 0.80 -9.53 -3.18
CA PHE A 232 1.48 -10.57 -3.97
C PHE A 232 2.97 -10.28 -4.16
N LYS A 233 3.54 -9.45 -3.28
CA LYS A 233 4.93 -8.97 -3.39
C LYS A 233 5.91 -10.12 -3.65
N GLY A 234 6.72 -10.01 -4.70
CA GLY A 234 7.75 -11.00 -5.05
C GLY A 234 7.24 -12.27 -5.73
N CYS A 235 5.95 -12.37 -6.08
CA CYS A 235 5.42 -13.44 -6.94
C CYS A 235 5.80 -13.17 -8.41
N SER A 236 7.07 -13.40 -8.75
CA SER A 236 7.67 -12.95 -10.01
C SER A 236 7.14 -13.62 -11.29
N ARG A 237 6.45 -14.77 -11.18
CA ARG A 237 5.78 -15.42 -12.32
C ARG A 237 4.33 -15.00 -12.51
N LEU A 238 3.73 -14.27 -11.57
CA LEU A 238 2.37 -13.75 -11.70
C LEU A 238 2.36 -12.63 -12.74
N ARG A 239 1.67 -12.86 -13.87
CA ARG A 239 1.67 -11.95 -15.05
C ARG A 239 0.40 -11.13 -15.23
N SER A 240 -0.69 -11.56 -14.61
CA SER A 240 -1.99 -10.92 -14.73
C SER A 240 -2.28 -10.07 -13.50
N PHE A 241 -2.92 -8.92 -13.70
CA PHE A 241 -3.42 -8.11 -12.59
C PHE A 241 -4.51 -8.87 -11.82
N PRO A 242 -4.54 -8.84 -10.48
CA PRO A 242 -5.46 -9.64 -9.69
C PRO A 242 -6.92 -9.20 -9.84
N GLU A 243 -7.80 -10.15 -10.16
CA GLU A 243 -9.26 -9.97 -10.20
C GLU A 243 -9.92 -10.81 -9.09
N ILE A 244 -9.58 -10.49 -7.83
CA ILE A 244 -10.04 -11.27 -6.66
C ILE A 244 -10.99 -10.50 -5.72
N SER A 245 -10.93 -9.17 -5.74
CA SER A 245 -11.81 -8.27 -5.01
C SER A 245 -11.66 -6.86 -5.55
N THR A 246 -12.72 -6.06 -5.44
CA THR A 246 -12.69 -4.61 -5.71
C THR A 246 -12.69 -3.77 -4.43
N ASN A 247 -12.83 -4.38 -3.24
CA ASN A 247 -12.97 -3.66 -1.97
C ASN A 247 -11.63 -3.31 -1.30
N ILE A 248 -10.52 -3.54 -2.00
CA ILE A 248 -9.15 -3.39 -1.51
C ILE A 248 -8.79 -1.91 -1.33
N SER A 249 -8.28 -1.54 -0.15
CA SER A 249 -7.68 -0.21 0.09
C SER A 249 -6.17 -0.19 -0.11
N SER A 250 -5.49 -1.32 0.09
CA SER A 250 -4.03 -1.44 -0.03
C SER A 250 -3.63 -2.63 -0.90
N LEU A 251 -3.03 -2.34 -2.06
CA LEU A 251 -2.60 -3.33 -3.05
C LEU A 251 -1.09 -3.28 -3.26
N ASN A 252 -0.40 -4.36 -2.86
CA ASN A 252 1.04 -4.51 -3.03
C ASN A 252 1.40 -5.63 -4.02
N LEU A 253 1.86 -5.23 -5.20
CA LEU A 253 2.30 -6.08 -6.31
C LEU A 253 3.77 -5.83 -6.66
N GLU A 254 4.58 -5.34 -5.72
CA GLU A 254 6.01 -5.12 -5.93
C GLU A 254 6.70 -6.41 -6.40
N LYS A 255 7.67 -6.30 -7.32
CA LYS A 255 8.49 -7.43 -7.81
C LYS A 255 7.65 -8.57 -8.43
N THR A 256 6.49 -8.26 -8.98
CA THR A 256 5.67 -9.22 -9.76
C THR A 256 6.05 -9.21 -11.24
N GLY A 257 5.58 -10.20 -11.99
CA GLY A 257 5.75 -10.30 -13.43
C GLY A 257 4.64 -9.62 -14.25
N ILE A 258 3.78 -8.83 -13.60
CA ILE A 258 2.58 -8.22 -14.18
C ILE A 258 2.96 -7.30 -15.33
N GLU A 259 2.30 -7.47 -16.47
CA GLU A 259 2.62 -6.73 -17.70
C GLU A 259 1.82 -5.43 -17.87
N GLU A 260 0.65 -5.34 -17.25
CA GLU A 260 -0.26 -4.21 -17.41
C GLU A 260 -1.06 -3.95 -16.13
N VAL A 261 -1.24 -2.66 -15.78
CA VAL A 261 -2.35 -2.22 -14.92
C VAL A 261 -3.53 -1.85 -15.81
N PRO A 262 -4.65 -2.60 -15.74
CA PRO A 262 -5.76 -2.44 -16.66
C PRO A 262 -6.71 -1.30 -16.25
N TRP A 263 -7.41 -0.74 -17.24
CA TRP A 263 -8.36 0.36 -17.07
C TRP A 263 -9.49 0.10 -16.06
N TRP A 264 -9.91 -1.16 -15.92
CA TRP A 264 -10.98 -1.54 -14.99
C TRP A 264 -10.57 -1.45 -13.51
N ILE A 265 -9.32 -1.07 -13.21
CA ILE A 265 -8.89 -0.71 -11.86
C ILE A 265 -9.76 0.40 -11.26
N GLU A 266 -10.45 1.20 -12.09
CA GLU A 266 -11.47 2.16 -11.64
C GLU A 266 -12.55 1.57 -10.72
N LYS A 267 -12.79 0.25 -10.80
CA LYS A 267 -13.72 -0.46 -9.93
C LYS A 267 -13.24 -0.56 -8.48
N PHE A 268 -11.95 -0.31 -8.22
CA PHE A 268 -11.32 -0.39 -6.90
C PHE A 268 -11.54 0.94 -6.17
N SER A 269 -12.80 1.29 -5.90
CA SER A 269 -13.18 2.62 -5.41
C SER A 269 -12.52 2.99 -4.08
N ASN A 270 -12.18 2.00 -3.26
CA ASN A 270 -11.55 2.19 -1.94
C ASN A 270 -10.01 2.26 -2.00
N LEU A 271 -9.42 2.03 -3.18
CA LEU A 271 -7.97 1.91 -3.33
C LEU A 271 -7.28 3.21 -2.90
N THR A 272 -6.49 3.10 -1.85
CA THR A 272 -5.72 4.20 -1.26
C THR A 272 -4.24 4.08 -1.62
N TYR A 273 -3.72 2.86 -1.67
CA TYR A 273 -2.31 2.58 -1.92
C TYR A 273 -2.13 1.51 -3.01
N LEU A 274 -1.39 1.84 -4.06
CA LEU A 274 -0.96 0.91 -5.11
C LEU A 274 0.57 0.86 -5.16
N GLN A 275 1.15 -0.31 -4.91
CA GLN A 275 2.59 -0.52 -4.88
C GLN A 275 2.99 -1.52 -5.97
N MET A 276 3.72 -1.06 -6.99
CA MET A 276 4.17 -1.87 -8.13
C MET A 276 5.64 -1.60 -8.47
N ARG A 277 6.48 -1.39 -7.45
CA ARG A 277 7.93 -1.19 -7.65
C ARG A 277 8.62 -2.46 -8.16
N HIS A 278 9.70 -2.30 -8.92
CA HIS A 278 10.53 -3.40 -9.44
C HIS A 278 9.74 -4.40 -10.31
N CYS A 279 8.64 -3.97 -10.93
CA CYS A 279 7.89 -4.79 -11.88
C CYS A 279 8.56 -4.70 -13.26
N SER A 280 9.65 -5.45 -13.43
CA SER A 280 10.51 -5.42 -14.63
C SER A 280 9.81 -5.72 -15.96
N ARG A 281 8.59 -6.27 -15.94
CA ARG A 281 7.81 -6.63 -17.14
C ARG A 281 6.59 -5.72 -17.36
N LEU A 282 6.34 -4.77 -16.47
CA LEU A 282 5.24 -3.83 -16.57
C LEU A 282 5.48 -2.88 -17.75
N LYS A 283 4.62 -2.94 -18.76
CA LYS A 283 4.73 -2.15 -20.00
C LYS A 283 3.78 -0.96 -20.02
N CYS A 284 2.59 -1.15 -19.45
CA CYS A 284 1.48 -0.21 -19.52
C CYS A 284 0.82 -0.02 -18.16
N VAL A 285 0.48 1.21 -17.83
CA VAL A 285 -0.34 1.57 -16.67
C VAL A 285 -1.53 2.40 -17.14
N SER A 286 -2.74 1.90 -16.94
CA SER A 286 -3.97 2.65 -17.13
C SER A 286 -4.63 2.87 -15.77
N LEU A 287 -4.65 4.10 -15.30
CA LEU A 287 -5.26 4.52 -14.04
C LEU A 287 -6.30 5.58 -14.34
N HIS A 288 -7.59 5.29 -14.16
CA HIS A 288 -8.61 6.33 -14.26
C HIS A 288 -8.67 7.11 -12.94
N ILE A 289 -7.66 7.95 -12.67
CA ILE A 289 -7.45 8.54 -11.34
C ILE A 289 -8.64 9.38 -10.85
N SER A 290 -9.43 9.96 -11.77
CA SER A 290 -10.66 10.70 -11.46
C SER A 290 -11.78 9.83 -10.86
N LYS A 291 -11.76 8.52 -11.12
CA LYS A 291 -12.68 7.54 -10.51
C LYS A 291 -12.13 6.97 -9.20
N LEU A 292 -10.82 6.99 -9.00
CA LEU A 292 -10.14 6.50 -7.79
C LEU A 292 -10.05 7.58 -6.71
N LYS A 293 -11.21 7.99 -6.18
CA LYS A 293 -11.34 9.14 -5.25
C LYS A 293 -10.53 9.04 -3.96
N HIS A 294 -10.14 7.83 -3.55
CA HIS A 294 -9.37 7.62 -2.31
C HIS A 294 -7.88 7.37 -2.56
N LEU A 295 -7.43 7.35 -3.83
CA LEU A 295 -6.05 7.04 -4.17
C LEU A 295 -5.11 8.14 -3.67
N LYS A 296 -4.25 7.78 -2.73
CA LYS A 296 -3.23 8.67 -2.17
C LYS A 296 -1.87 8.41 -2.79
N LYS A 297 -1.51 7.15 -3.07
CA LYS A 297 -0.16 6.81 -3.56
C LYS A 297 -0.22 5.69 -4.59
N ALA A 298 0.40 5.90 -5.76
CA ALA A 298 0.65 4.86 -6.75
C ALA A 298 2.11 4.88 -7.19
N TYR A 299 2.84 3.81 -6.85
CA TYR A 299 4.29 3.77 -6.98
C TYR A 299 4.74 2.66 -7.95
N PHE A 300 5.44 3.07 -9.00
CA PHE A 300 5.91 2.26 -10.12
C PHE A 300 7.43 2.33 -10.28
N SER A 301 8.19 2.66 -9.23
CA SER A 301 9.64 2.84 -9.36
C SER A 301 10.35 1.57 -9.83
N ASN A 302 11.44 1.71 -10.59
CA ASN A 302 12.24 0.60 -11.13
C ASN A 302 11.45 -0.32 -12.09
N CYS A 303 10.50 0.23 -12.86
CA CYS A 303 9.78 -0.49 -13.91
C CYS A 303 10.39 -0.21 -15.29
N GLY A 304 11.54 -0.82 -15.57
CA GLY A 304 12.30 -0.53 -16.80
C GLY A 304 11.59 -0.83 -18.12
N ALA A 305 10.55 -1.66 -18.15
CA ALA A 305 9.77 -1.94 -19.37
C ALA A 305 8.60 -0.95 -19.60
N LEU A 306 8.33 -0.05 -18.65
CA LEU A 306 7.18 0.85 -18.68
C LEU A 306 7.39 1.91 -19.75
N THR A 307 6.46 1.98 -20.71
CA THR A 307 6.51 2.89 -21.86
C THR A 307 5.24 3.70 -22.02
N ARG A 308 4.09 3.18 -21.55
CA ARG A 308 2.80 3.84 -21.65
C ARG A 308 2.17 4.01 -20.28
N VAL A 309 1.80 5.25 -19.96
CA VAL A 309 1.01 5.57 -18.78
C VAL A 309 -0.15 6.44 -19.25
N ASP A 310 -1.37 5.97 -18.97
CA ASP A 310 -2.60 6.69 -19.22
C ASP A 310 -3.30 6.93 -17.88
N LEU A 311 -3.42 8.19 -17.49
CA LEU A 311 -4.08 8.57 -16.24
C LEU A 311 -5.48 9.15 -16.47
N SER A 312 -5.80 9.47 -17.72
CA SER A 312 -7.14 9.87 -18.13
C SER A 312 -7.98 8.61 -18.36
N GLY A 313 -9.17 8.56 -17.77
CA GLY A 313 -10.19 7.68 -18.34
C GLY A 313 -10.54 8.14 -19.75
N TYR A 314 -10.99 7.23 -20.62
CA TYR A 314 -11.56 7.62 -21.92
C TYR A 314 -12.54 8.78 -21.70
N GLU A 315 -12.26 9.92 -22.34
CA GLU A 315 -13.06 11.14 -22.19
C GLU A 315 -14.44 10.94 -22.82
N SER A 316 -15.49 11.03 -22.00
CA SER A 316 -16.54 11.97 -22.34
C SER A 316 -16.30 13.20 -21.46
N GLY A 317 -15.75 14.25 -22.06
CA GLY A 317 -15.51 15.51 -21.37
C GLY A 317 -16.78 16.04 -20.69
N VAL A 318 -16.55 16.85 -19.65
CA VAL A 318 -17.44 17.83 -18.98
C VAL A 318 -17.60 17.64 -17.45
N GLU A 319 -17.31 16.50 -16.82
CA GLU A 319 -17.50 16.36 -15.36
C GLU A 319 -16.21 16.53 -14.53
N MET A 320 -15.58 17.70 -14.54
CA MET A 320 -14.55 18.07 -13.53
C MET A 320 -14.55 19.59 -13.20
N ILE A 321 -15.72 20.23 -13.18
CA ILE A 321 -15.88 21.61 -12.67
C ILE A 321 -16.93 21.67 -11.54
N GLU A 322 -17.77 20.65 -11.35
CA GLU A 322 -18.87 20.72 -10.37
C GLU A 322 -18.52 20.16 -8.97
N ALA A 323 -17.36 19.53 -8.79
CA ALA A 323 -16.97 18.97 -7.49
C ALA A 323 -16.45 20.02 -6.48
N ASP A 324 -16.08 21.23 -6.95
CA ASP A 324 -15.54 22.31 -6.09
C ASP A 324 -16.63 23.19 -5.47
N ASN A 325 -17.92 22.91 -5.70
CA ASN A 325 -19.04 23.65 -5.09
C ASN A 325 -19.50 23.12 -3.72
N MET A 326 -18.76 22.19 -3.11
CA MET A 326 -19.04 21.70 -1.75
C MET A 326 -17.85 21.83 -0.79
N SER A 327 -17.37 23.05 -0.58
CA SER A 327 -16.83 23.47 0.73
C SER A 327 -16.80 25.00 0.81
N LYS A 328 -17.93 25.61 1.22
CA LYS A 328 -18.00 27.01 1.65
C LYS A 328 -17.39 27.23 3.05
N GLU A 329 -16.27 26.57 3.33
CA GLU A 329 -15.47 26.87 4.52
C GLU A 329 -14.06 27.18 4.06
N ALA A 330 -13.76 28.48 4.08
CA ALA A 330 -12.44 29.03 3.89
C ALA A 330 -11.50 28.43 4.93
N SER A 331 -10.66 27.49 4.49
CA SER A 331 -9.33 27.29 5.01
C SER A 331 -8.39 27.17 3.80
N SER A 332 -7.20 27.75 3.92
CA SER A 332 -6.26 28.11 2.86
C SER A 332 -5.54 26.95 2.16
N SER A 333 -6.19 25.79 2.05
CA SER A 333 -5.68 24.59 1.38
C SER A 333 -6.87 23.73 0.96
N LEU A 334 -6.99 23.43 -0.34
CA LEU A 334 -7.83 22.32 -0.82
C LEU A 334 -7.49 21.09 0.05
N PRO A 335 -8.47 20.25 0.47
CA PRO A 335 -8.14 19.13 1.34
C PRO A 335 -7.09 18.24 0.66
N ASP A 336 -5.91 18.16 1.28
CA ASP A 336 -4.73 17.38 0.86
C ASP A 336 -5.01 15.88 0.63
N SER A 337 -6.24 15.41 0.85
CA SER A 337 -6.57 14.00 1.03
C SER A 337 -7.03 13.26 -0.24
N CYS A 338 -7.21 13.93 -1.38
CA CYS A 338 -7.85 13.36 -2.57
C CYS A 338 -6.99 13.40 -3.84
N VAL A 339 -5.69 13.71 -3.72
CA VAL A 339 -4.81 13.88 -4.88
C VAL A 339 -3.62 12.93 -4.79
N PRO A 340 -3.37 12.07 -5.79
CA PRO A 340 -2.38 11.00 -5.67
C PRO A 340 -0.95 11.49 -5.85
N ASP A 341 -0.06 10.92 -5.04
CA ASP A 341 1.37 10.86 -5.27
C ASP A 341 1.70 9.78 -6.31
N LEU A 342 2.42 10.14 -7.36
CA LEU A 342 2.79 9.22 -8.43
C LEU A 342 4.31 9.10 -8.53
N ASN A 343 4.83 7.88 -8.54
CA ASN A 343 6.28 7.68 -8.58
C ASN A 343 6.68 6.75 -9.74
N PHE A 344 7.40 7.32 -10.71
CA PHE A 344 7.95 6.62 -11.87
C PHE A 344 9.49 6.69 -11.88
N TRP A 345 10.11 6.79 -10.70
CA TRP A 345 11.57 6.77 -10.56
C TRP A 345 12.17 5.55 -11.28
N ASP A 346 13.31 5.74 -11.95
CA ASP A 346 14.03 4.66 -12.64
C ASP A 346 13.22 3.97 -13.77
N CYS A 347 12.16 4.61 -14.29
CA CYS A 347 11.41 4.16 -15.47
C CYS A 347 11.96 4.82 -16.75
N PHE A 348 13.18 4.46 -17.16
CA PHE A 348 13.92 5.17 -18.21
C PHE A 348 13.28 5.17 -19.61
N ASN A 349 12.38 4.23 -19.88
CA ASN A 349 11.67 4.13 -21.17
C ASN A 349 10.38 4.98 -21.22
N LEU A 350 10.04 5.65 -20.12
CA LEU A 350 8.87 6.50 -20.01
C LEU A 350 9.26 7.96 -20.30
N ASP A 351 8.63 8.57 -21.30
CA ASP A 351 8.74 10.00 -21.55
C ASP A 351 7.73 10.74 -20.65
N PRO A 352 8.19 11.61 -19.71
CA PRO A 352 7.28 12.36 -18.86
C PRO A 352 6.35 13.29 -19.65
N GLU A 353 6.77 13.78 -20.84
CA GLU A 353 5.96 14.71 -21.63
C GLU A 353 4.63 14.08 -22.08
N THR A 354 4.63 12.78 -22.41
CA THR A 354 3.43 12.08 -22.90
C THR A 354 2.33 12.06 -21.85
N ILE A 355 2.70 11.96 -20.56
CA ILE A 355 1.75 11.97 -19.44
C ILE A 355 1.28 13.41 -19.17
N LEU A 356 2.19 14.38 -19.23
CA LEU A 356 1.89 15.77 -18.91
C LEU A 356 1.00 16.46 -19.95
N ARG A 357 0.89 15.93 -21.19
CA ARG A 357 -0.05 16.43 -22.21
C ARG A 357 -1.52 16.30 -21.81
N GLN A 358 -1.84 15.38 -20.91
CA GLN A 358 -3.17 15.21 -20.34
C GLN A 358 -3.41 16.32 -19.27
N GLN A 359 -3.85 17.50 -19.71
CA GLN A 359 -3.95 18.71 -18.87
C GLN A 359 -5.00 18.60 -17.74
N SER A 360 -6.04 17.77 -17.93
CA SER A 360 -7.15 17.58 -16.98
C SER A 360 -6.78 16.80 -15.71
N ILE A 361 -5.68 16.06 -15.72
CA ILE A 361 -5.24 15.22 -14.60
C ILE A 361 -4.74 16.08 -13.45
N ILE A 362 -5.20 15.80 -12.24
CA ILE A 362 -4.72 16.41 -11.00
C ILE A 362 -3.90 15.37 -10.21
N PHE A 363 -2.72 15.75 -9.76
CA PHE A 363 -1.82 14.92 -8.92
C PHE A 363 -1.10 15.82 -7.91
N ASN A 364 -0.43 15.24 -6.91
CA ASN A 364 0.29 16.02 -5.91
C ASN A 364 1.70 16.28 -6.42
N TYR A 365 2.44 15.19 -6.64
CA TYR A 365 3.69 15.20 -7.36
C TYR A 365 3.86 13.95 -8.23
N MET A 366 4.73 14.08 -9.24
CA MET A 366 5.26 12.97 -10.04
C MET A 366 6.78 12.94 -9.96
N ILE A 367 7.37 11.75 -9.93
CA ILE A 367 8.84 11.57 -9.95
C ILE A 367 9.26 10.83 -11.22
N PHE A 368 10.26 11.34 -11.93
CA PHE A 368 10.83 10.77 -13.16
C PHE A 368 12.37 10.74 -13.14
N PRO A 369 13.02 9.85 -13.91
CA PRO A 369 14.48 9.67 -13.91
C PRO A 369 15.28 10.70 -14.75
N VAL A 370 14.78 11.94 -14.89
CA VAL A 370 15.39 12.96 -15.75
C VAL A 370 16.47 13.77 -15.02
N LYS A 371 17.58 14.08 -15.71
CA LYS A 371 18.76 14.76 -15.15
C LYS A 371 18.74 16.28 -15.25
N GLU A 372 17.89 16.84 -16.10
CA GLU A 372 17.80 18.27 -16.38
C GLU A 372 16.32 18.68 -16.49
N VAL A 373 16.03 19.96 -16.26
CA VAL A 373 14.68 20.49 -16.38
C VAL A 373 14.27 20.46 -17.86
N PRO A 374 13.24 19.70 -18.24
CA PRO A 374 12.85 19.56 -19.64
C PRO A 374 12.48 20.88 -20.31
N SER A 375 12.68 20.98 -21.63
CA SER A 375 12.46 22.21 -22.41
C SER A 375 11.00 22.67 -22.47
N TYR A 376 10.04 21.77 -22.21
CA TYR A 376 8.62 22.11 -22.13
C TYR A 376 8.24 22.82 -20.82
N PHE A 377 9.16 22.97 -19.87
CA PHE A 377 9.08 24.00 -18.84
C PHE A 377 9.69 25.28 -19.42
N THR A 378 8.84 26.27 -19.71
CA THR A 378 9.22 27.43 -20.53
C THR A 378 10.02 28.48 -19.78
N HIS A 379 9.82 28.58 -18.46
CA HIS A 379 10.59 29.46 -17.58
C HIS A 379 11.51 28.57 -16.73
N ARG A 380 12.83 28.67 -16.89
CA ARG A 380 13.80 27.77 -16.23
C ARG A 380 14.91 28.57 -15.57
N THR A 381 15.42 28.06 -14.46
CA THR A 381 16.54 28.64 -13.74
C THR A 381 17.36 27.56 -13.03
N THR A 382 18.53 27.94 -12.52
CA THR A 382 19.45 27.05 -11.79
C THR A 382 19.57 27.51 -10.34
N GLY A 383 19.71 26.56 -9.41
CA GLY A 383 19.79 26.87 -7.97
C GLY A 383 18.53 27.54 -7.42
N ILE A 384 18.71 28.46 -6.46
CA ILE A 384 17.64 29.15 -5.70
C ILE A 384 17.20 30.50 -6.30
N SER A 385 17.63 30.81 -7.51
CA SER A 385 17.23 32.06 -8.17
C SER A 385 15.71 32.10 -8.39
N SER A 386 15.09 33.26 -8.18
CA SER A 386 13.67 33.47 -8.46
C SER A 386 13.37 33.51 -9.97
N LEU A 387 12.13 33.20 -10.34
CA LEU A 387 11.60 33.34 -11.69
C LEU A 387 10.48 34.37 -11.69
N THR A 388 10.56 35.36 -12.56
CA THR A 388 9.46 36.31 -12.82
C THR A 388 8.72 35.88 -14.07
N ILE A 389 7.41 35.64 -13.96
CA ILE A 389 6.56 35.19 -15.06
C ILE A 389 5.53 36.27 -15.38
N PRO A 390 5.47 36.79 -16.62
CA PRO A 390 4.45 37.74 -17.02
C PRO A 390 3.08 37.03 -17.17
N LEU A 391 2.05 37.60 -16.55
CA LEU A 391 0.66 37.16 -16.62
C LEU A 391 -0.08 37.91 -17.74
N LEU A 392 0.42 37.80 -18.98
CA LEU A 392 -0.19 38.47 -20.13
C LEU A 392 -1.59 37.90 -20.41
N HIS A 393 -2.64 38.66 -20.07
CA HIS A 393 -4.04 38.33 -20.38
C HIS A 393 -4.53 36.97 -19.89
N VAL A 394 -4.12 36.53 -18.70
CA VAL A 394 -4.90 35.53 -17.96
C VAL A 394 -6.17 36.24 -17.48
N PRO A 395 -7.38 35.98 -18.01
CA PRO A 395 -8.56 36.41 -17.31
C PRO A 395 -8.56 35.64 -15.99
N LEU A 396 -8.19 36.29 -14.89
CA LEU A 396 -8.31 35.79 -13.51
C LEU A 396 -9.79 35.57 -13.11
N SER A 397 -10.68 35.36 -14.09
CA SER A 397 -12.04 34.86 -13.89
C SER A 397 -12.07 33.42 -13.39
N GLN A 398 -10.97 32.67 -13.51
CA GLN A 398 -10.88 31.32 -12.93
C GLN A 398 -10.55 31.39 -11.43
N PRO A 399 -11.20 30.57 -10.59
CA PRO A 399 -11.01 30.58 -9.14
C PRO A 399 -9.67 29.97 -8.69
N ILE A 400 -8.88 29.39 -9.61
CA ILE A 400 -7.64 28.69 -9.28
C ILE A 400 -6.58 29.06 -10.33
N PHE A 401 -5.42 29.56 -9.90
CA PHE A 401 -4.23 29.68 -10.72
C PHE A 401 -3.44 28.37 -10.68
N ARG A 402 -3.34 27.68 -11.81
CA ARG A 402 -2.74 26.34 -11.90
C ARG A 402 -1.49 26.32 -12.79
N PHE A 403 -0.41 25.77 -12.26
CA PHE A 403 0.86 25.63 -12.97
C PHE A 403 1.62 24.41 -12.44
N ARG A 404 2.61 23.94 -13.21
CA ARG A 404 3.48 22.84 -12.80
C ARG A 404 4.91 23.31 -12.60
N VAL A 405 5.52 22.87 -11.51
CA VAL A 405 6.94 23.08 -11.22
C VAL A 405 7.70 21.80 -11.54
N GLY A 406 8.68 21.87 -12.44
CA GLY A 406 9.62 20.77 -12.68
C GLY A 406 10.94 21.05 -11.99
N ALA A 407 11.19 20.41 -10.85
CA ALA A 407 12.40 20.59 -10.07
C ALA A 407 13.32 19.37 -10.22
N VAL A 408 14.57 19.60 -10.62
CA VAL A 408 15.60 18.56 -10.63
C VAL A 408 16.33 18.59 -9.29
N VAL A 409 16.08 17.57 -8.50
CA VAL A 409 16.62 17.42 -7.15
C VAL A 409 17.53 16.21 -7.07
N THR A 410 18.58 16.31 -6.26
CA THR A 410 19.25 15.14 -5.68
C THR A 410 18.96 15.11 -4.21
N ASN A 411 18.58 13.94 -3.71
CA ASN A 411 18.22 13.79 -2.32
C ASN A 411 18.92 12.57 -1.71
N ASN A 412 19.31 12.73 -0.45
CA ASN A 412 19.87 11.67 0.37
C ASN A 412 18.93 11.16 1.49
N ASP A 413 17.72 11.72 1.60
CA ASP A 413 16.76 11.42 2.66
C ASP A 413 15.52 10.65 2.18
N GLU A 414 14.74 10.07 3.09
CA GLU A 414 13.49 9.37 2.74
C GLU A 414 12.33 10.32 2.35
N GLU A 415 12.40 11.59 2.75
CA GLU A 415 11.37 12.59 2.53
C GLU A 415 12.03 13.93 2.16
N VAL A 416 11.54 14.56 1.09
CA VAL A 416 11.96 15.91 0.67
C VAL A 416 10.81 16.85 0.91
N HIS A 417 11.04 17.89 1.68
CA HIS A 417 10.13 19.01 1.73
C HIS A 417 10.53 20.03 0.64
N ILE A 418 9.60 20.30 -0.28
CA ILE A 418 9.75 21.33 -1.31
C ILE A 418 8.66 22.37 -1.09
N LYS A 419 9.08 23.62 -0.86
CA LYS A 419 8.19 24.76 -0.72
C LYS A 419 8.24 25.61 -1.98
N VAL A 420 7.08 25.88 -2.56
CA VAL A 420 6.91 26.78 -3.70
C VAL A 420 6.25 28.05 -3.21
N LYS A 421 6.92 29.19 -3.36
CA LYS A 421 6.43 30.52 -3.00
C LYS A 421 6.07 31.27 -4.28
N CYS A 422 4.91 31.90 -4.30
CA CYS A 422 4.43 32.74 -5.39
C CYS A 422 4.06 34.11 -4.82
N GLU A 423 4.62 35.17 -5.38
CA GLU A 423 4.31 36.56 -5.05
C GLU A 423 3.70 37.22 -6.30
N PHE A 424 2.39 37.47 -6.27
CA PHE A 424 1.69 38.15 -7.36
C PHE A 424 1.84 39.65 -7.21
N LYS A 425 2.20 40.35 -8.28
CA LYS A 425 2.44 41.80 -8.30
C LYS A 425 1.62 42.45 -9.39
N GLY A 426 0.98 43.56 -9.05
CA GLY A 426 0.17 44.34 -9.96
C GLY A 426 0.82 45.63 -10.39
N ILE A 427 0.32 46.16 -11.50
CA ILE A 427 0.79 47.38 -12.16
C ILE A 427 0.73 48.59 -11.20
N CYS A 428 -0.25 48.59 -10.30
CA CYS A 428 -0.47 49.65 -9.32
C CYS A 428 0.34 49.49 -8.02
N GLY A 429 1.27 48.52 -7.97
CA GLY A 429 2.14 48.27 -6.81
C GLY A 429 1.51 47.46 -5.69
N ASN A 430 0.33 46.88 -5.91
CA ASN A 430 -0.28 45.91 -5.03
C ASN A 430 0.38 44.53 -5.17
N SER A 431 0.53 43.80 -4.07
CA SER A 431 1.04 42.42 -4.08
C SER A 431 0.36 41.54 -3.05
N PHE A 432 0.37 40.23 -3.30
CA PHE A 432 0.06 39.21 -2.31
C PHE A 432 0.94 37.99 -2.52
N ASP A 433 1.28 37.30 -1.44
CA ASP A 433 2.08 36.08 -1.46
C ASP A 433 1.27 34.86 -1.06
N VAL A 434 1.53 33.74 -1.73
CA VAL A 434 0.98 32.43 -1.41
C VAL A 434 2.10 31.42 -1.41
N CYS A 435 2.08 30.54 -0.41
CA CYS A 435 3.00 29.41 -0.30
C CYS A 435 2.23 28.10 -0.52
N SER A 436 2.86 27.18 -1.24
CA SER A 436 2.43 25.79 -1.34
C SER A 436 3.56 24.89 -0.85
N ASP A 437 3.29 24.11 0.18
CA ASP A 437 4.23 23.18 0.79
C ASP A 437 3.97 21.77 0.25
N PHE A 438 5.02 21.09 -0.23
CA PHE A 438 4.94 19.74 -0.79
C PHE A 438 5.88 18.80 -0.03
N TYR A 439 5.33 17.67 0.44
CA TYR A 439 6.08 16.59 1.07
C TYR A 439 6.26 15.45 0.07
N VAL A 440 7.43 15.39 -0.55
CA VAL A 440 7.76 14.45 -1.63
C VAL A 440 8.48 13.25 -1.03
N TYR A 441 7.84 12.09 -1.03
CA TYR A 441 8.43 10.86 -0.51
C TYR A 441 9.31 10.20 -1.58
N THR A 442 10.61 10.11 -1.28
CA THR A 442 11.59 9.41 -2.13
C THR A 442 12.17 8.24 -1.34
N ASN A 443 12.02 7.00 -1.81
CA ASN A 443 12.63 5.87 -1.13
C ASN A 443 14.15 5.85 -1.39
N TYR A 444 14.92 6.54 -0.55
CA TYR A 444 16.37 6.71 -0.72
C TYR A 444 17.16 5.40 -0.71
N LYS A 445 16.62 4.33 -0.09
CA LYS A 445 17.28 3.00 -0.12
C LYS A 445 17.44 2.42 -1.53
N GLU A 446 16.77 2.99 -2.54
CA GLU A 446 16.85 2.59 -3.95
C GLU A 446 17.64 3.58 -4.83
N VAL A 447 18.02 4.74 -4.29
CA VAL A 447 18.77 5.77 -5.03
C VAL A 447 20.26 5.45 -4.89
N ARG A 448 20.90 5.00 -5.98
CA ARG A 448 22.37 4.99 -6.04
C ARG A 448 22.86 6.42 -5.81
N GLU A 449 23.91 6.60 -5.01
CA GLU A 449 24.51 7.92 -4.74
C GLU A 449 24.58 8.77 -6.04
N GLY A 450 23.92 9.92 -6.04
CA GLY A 450 23.94 10.88 -7.16
C GLY A 450 22.82 10.77 -8.20
N GLY A 451 21.77 9.98 -7.98
CA GLY A 451 20.59 9.94 -8.86
C GLY A 451 19.84 11.29 -8.91
N HIS A 452 19.79 11.93 -10.08
CA HIS A 452 18.98 13.13 -10.33
C HIS A 452 17.54 12.73 -10.58
N MET A 453 16.60 13.34 -9.86
CA MET A 453 15.16 13.11 -10.04
C MET A 453 14.49 14.40 -10.49
N LEU A 454 13.69 14.29 -11.54
CA LEU A 454 12.73 15.32 -11.89
C LEU A 454 11.47 15.09 -11.05
N THR A 455 11.25 15.98 -10.10
CA THR A 455 10.03 16.08 -9.32
C THR A 455 9.13 17.12 -9.96
N ILE A 456 7.96 16.70 -10.42
CA ILE A 456 6.95 17.57 -10.99
C ILE A 456 5.86 17.80 -9.94
N LEU A 457 5.68 19.04 -9.52
CA LEU A 457 4.65 19.45 -8.56
C LEU A 457 3.50 20.10 -9.34
N ASP A 458 2.25 19.75 -9.00
CA ASP A 458 1.05 20.36 -9.59
C ASP A 458 0.47 21.40 -8.62
N CYS A 459 0.88 22.65 -8.81
CA CYS A 459 0.54 23.75 -7.93
C CYS A 459 -0.83 24.33 -8.30
N ARG A 460 -1.69 24.49 -7.28
CA ARG A 460 -3.05 24.99 -7.40
C ARG A 460 -3.25 26.05 -6.34
N ILE A 461 -3.26 27.31 -6.77
CA ILE A 461 -3.43 28.47 -5.88
C ILE A 461 -4.87 28.96 -5.99
N PRO A 462 -5.70 28.86 -4.94
CA PRO A 462 -7.03 29.42 -4.95
C PRO A 462 -6.95 30.96 -4.97
N LEU A 463 -7.63 31.56 -5.94
CA LEU A 463 -7.80 33.00 -6.11
C LEU A 463 -9.19 33.39 -5.62
N ASN A 464 -9.32 33.70 -4.34
CA ASN A 464 -10.56 34.13 -3.69
C ASN A 464 -10.47 35.59 -3.19
N GLU A 465 -11.56 36.15 -2.67
CA GLU A 465 -11.56 37.54 -2.15
C GLU A 465 -10.55 37.77 -1.02
N ASP A 466 -10.23 36.73 -0.23
CA ASP A 466 -9.30 36.81 0.90
C ASP A 466 -7.84 36.97 0.44
N ASN A 467 -7.43 36.24 -0.61
CA ASN A 467 -6.04 36.24 -1.10
C ASN A 467 -5.84 37.11 -2.35
N ALA A 468 -6.87 37.29 -3.17
CA ALA A 468 -6.85 38.03 -4.43
C ALA A 468 -8.14 38.88 -4.59
N PRO A 469 -8.20 40.06 -3.96
CA PRO A 469 -9.41 40.90 -3.95
C PRO A 469 -9.88 41.21 -5.38
N LEU A 470 -11.15 40.90 -5.68
CA LEU A 470 -11.76 41.04 -7.01
C LEU A 470 -11.62 42.43 -7.65
N ALA A 471 -11.39 43.47 -6.84
CA ALA A 471 -11.24 44.85 -7.27
C ALA A 471 -9.83 45.21 -7.82
N GLN A 472 -8.86 44.28 -7.78
CA GLN A 472 -7.44 44.52 -8.07
C GLN A 472 -6.85 43.52 -9.10
N ARG A 473 -7.65 43.05 -10.07
CA ARG A 473 -7.21 42.13 -11.14
C ARG A 473 -6.26 42.77 -12.18
N ASP A 474 -5.34 43.63 -11.72
CA ASP A 474 -4.27 44.29 -12.49
C ASP A 474 -2.90 43.61 -12.27
N TYR A 475 -2.89 42.35 -11.79
CA TYR A 475 -1.66 41.55 -11.65
C TYR A 475 -1.08 41.24 -13.04
N ASP A 476 0.11 41.74 -13.31
CA ASP A 476 0.79 41.60 -14.61
C ASP A 476 1.98 40.65 -14.57
N HIS A 477 2.46 40.29 -13.37
CA HIS A 477 3.48 39.26 -13.18
C HIS A 477 3.37 38.53 -11.84
N VAL A 478 4.02 37.37 -11.77
CA VAL A 478 4.21 36.58 -10.55
C VAL A 478 5.68 36.24 -10.40
N ASP A 479 6.23 36.55 -9.23
CA ASP A 479 7.56 36.12 -8.83
C ASP A 479 7.46 34.78 -8.09
N MET A 480 8.24 33.81 -8.54
CA MET A 480 8.25 32.46 -8.00
C MET A 480 9.60 32.13 -7.38
N GLN A 481 9.58 31.51 -6.21
CA GLN A 481 10.75 30.96 -5.53
C GLN A 481 10.46 29.52 -5.11
N ILE A 482 11.50 28.71 -5.08
CA ILE A 482 11.46 27.34 -4.55
C ILE A 482 12.51 27.22 -3.45
N ASP A 483 12.11 26.66 -2.32
CA ASP A 483 12.99 26.27 -1.24
C ASP A 483 12.87 24.76 -1.03
N ALA A 484 13.99 24.09 -0.77
CA ALA A 484 14.02 22.66 -0.47
C ALA A 484 14.68 22.43 0.90
N SER A 485 14.36 21.32 1.56
CA SER A 485 15.00 20.92 2.82
C SER A 485 16.52 20.84 2.72
N ASP A 486 17.24 21.07 3.82
CA ASP A 486 18.71 21.20 3.87
C ASP A 486 19.50 20.02 3.26
N HIS A 487 18.90 18.83 3.21
CA HIS A 487 19.48 17.60 2.67
C HIS A 487 19.17 17.34 1.19
N CYS A 488 18.42 18.25 0.55
CA CYS A 488 18.05 18.21 -0.85
C CYS A 488 18.83 19.26 -1.65
N ILE A 489 19.56 18.83 -2.67
CA ILE A 489 20.27 19.75 -3.58
C ILE A 489 19.41 19.97 -4.81
N LEU A 490 18.93 21.20 -4.97
CA LEU A 490 18.22 21.64 -6.16
C LEU A 490 19.22 22.06 -7.25
N LYS A 491 19.27 21.31 -8.36
CA LYS A 491 20.17 21.62 -9.48
C LYS A 491 19.58 22.69 -10.40
N GLY A 492 18.29 22.61 -10.63
CA GLY A 492 17.55 23.57 -11.43
C GLY A 492 16.07 23.25 -11.39
N TRP A 493 15.27 24.23 -11.75
CA TRP A 493 13.82 24.08 -11.79
C TRP A 493 13.20 24.97 -12.88
N GLY A 494 11.96 24.70 -13.21
CA GLY A 494 11.22 25.53 -14.14
C GLY A 494 9.71 25.38 -14.01
N ILE A 495 9.01 26.27 -14.72
CA ILE A 495 7.56 26.43 -14.63
C ILE A 495 6.93 26.17 -16.00
N ARG A 496 5.80 25.44 -15.95
CA ARG A 496 4.90 25.23 -17.07
C ARG A 496 3.51 25.70 -16.66
N LEU A 497 3.04 26.76 -17.30
CA LEU A 497 1.65 27.22 -17.18
C LEU A 497 0.72 26.25 -17.93
N LEU A 498 -0.49 26.05 -17.41
CA LEU A 498 -1.47 25.11 -17.98
C LEU A 498 -2.59 25.79 -18.77
N GLU A 499 -2.67 27.13 -18.75
CA GLU A 499 -3.72 27.89 -19.43
C GLU A 499 -3.39 28.18 -20.91
N ASP A 500 -4.42 28.11 -21.75
CA ASP A 500 -4.40 28.58 -23.15
C ASP A 500 -4.09 30.08 -23.21
N CYS A 501 -2.86 30.44 -23.55
CA CYS A 501 -2.51 31.77 -24.07
C CYS A 501 -1.70 31.67 -25.39
N SER A 502 -1.89 30.59 -26.17
CA SER A 502 -1.11 30.36 -27.39
C SER A 502 -1.88 29.80 -28.59
N SER A 503 -3.22 29.91 -28.65
CA SER A 503 -3.93 29.69 -29.92
C SER A 503 -4.14 31.04 -30.67
N PRO A 504 -3.63 31.20 -31.90
CA PRO A 504 -3.84 32.41 -32.70
C PRO A 504 -5.30 32.63 -33.12
N GLU A 505 -6.16 31.62 -32.97
CA GLU A 505 -7.53 31.64 -33.50
C GLU A 505 -8.48 32.53 -32.68
N ASN A 506 -8.14 32.86 -31.43
CA ASN A 506 -8.90 33.82 -30.62
C ASN A 506 -8.44 35.29 -30.78
N GLN A 507 -7.44 35.58 -31.60
CA GLN A 507 -6.85 36.93 -31.71
C GLN A 507 -7.51 37.87 -32.73
N LEU A 508 -8.38 37.39 -33.63
CA LEU A 508 -8.94 38.24 -34.70
C LEU A 508 -10.37 38.77 -34.46
N GLY A 509 -11.05 38.39 -33.37
CA GLY A 509 -12.48 38.72 -33.19
C GLY A 509 -12.79 40.12 -32.67
N ASN A 510 -11.87 40.80 -31.96
CA ASN A 510 -12.25 41.94 -31.10
C ASN A 510 -11.48 43.25 -31.30
N LEU A 511 -10.74 43.41 -32.40
CA LEU A 511 -9.92 44.61 -32.65
C LEU A 511 -10.46 45.60 -33.69
N ILE A 512 -11.70 45.45 -34.19
CA ILE A 512 -12.24 46.36 -35.22
C ILE A 512 -13.14 47.48 -34.67
N ASN A 513 -13.67 47.41 -33.44
CA ASN A 513 -14.73 48.34 -33.02
C ASN A 513 -14.36 49.48 -32.06
N ILE A 514 -13.10 49.93 -32.05
CA ILE A 514 -12.75 51.17 -31.33
C ILE A 514 -11.84 52.05 -32.19
N LYS A 515 -12.41 52.69 -33.20
CA LYS A 515 -11.94 53.96 -33.78
C LYS A 515 -13.03 54.56 -34.67
N GLY A 516 -13.82 55.47 -34.10
CA GLY A 516 -14.86 56.20 -34.83
C GLY A 516 -15.52 57.25 -33.95
N LEU A 517 -14.84 58.38 -33.78
CA LEU A 517 -15.24 59.57 -33.04
C LEU A 517 -16.54 60.23 -33.58
N VAL A 518 -17.33 60.77 -32.64
CA VAL A 518 -17.88 62.15 -32.61
C VAL A 518 -19.11 62.52 -33.46
N LYS A 519 -20.14 62.92 -32.69
CA LYS A 519 -21.15 63.99 -32.85
C LYS A 519 -22.45 63.79 -33.64
N SER A 520 -23.49 64.23 -32.90
CA SER A 520 -24.67 65.03 -33.27
C SER A 520 -25.89 64.33 -33.88
N GLY A 521 -27.05 64.70 -33.33
CA GLY A 521 -28.28 64.85 -34.10
C GLY A 521 -29.46 64.03 -33.62
N ASP A 522 -30.26 64.64 -32.76
CA ASP A 522 -31.73 64.60 -32.67
C ASP A 522 -32.58 63.41 -33.18
N SER A 523 -33.60 63.19 -32.34
CA SER A 523 -35.01 62.91 -32.67
C SER A 523 -35.49 61.44 -32.68
N ASN A 524 -36.35 61.20 -31.69
CA ASN A 524 -37.72 60.68 -31.83
C ASN A 524 -38.01 59.22 -32.21
N VAL A 525 -38.78 58.62 -31.30
CA VAL A 525 -40.11 57.99 -31.51
C VAL A 525 -40.20 56.45 -31.49
N GLU A 526 -40.95 56.02 -30.47
CA GLU A 526 -41.91 54.90 -30.35
C GLU A 526 -41.42 53.44 -30.40
N THR A 527 -41.53 52.69 -29.29
CA THR A 527 -42.68 51.85 -28.87
C THR A 527 -43.30 50.97 -29.97
N GLU A 528 -43.10 49.65 -29.89
CA GLU A 528 -44.13 48.68 -29.46
C GLU A 528 -43.61 47.24 -29.55
N ARG A 529 -43.57 46.55 -28.41
CA ARG A 529 -44.50 45.45 -28.08
C ARG A 529 -44.49 44.25 -29.04
N SER A 530 -43.66 43.29 -28.65
CA SER A 530 -44.08 42.04 -28.02
C SER A 530 -45.10 41.13 -28.72
N ARG A 531 -44.66 39.87 -28.79
CA ARG A 531 -45.31 38.64 -28.30
C ARG A 531 -45.87 37.66 -29.33
N LYS A 532 -45.43 36.42 -29.07
CA LYS A 532 -46.18 35.15 -29.08
C LYS A 532 -46.38 34.54 -30.47
N ARG A 533 -46.33 33.23 -30.65
CA ARG A 533 -45.94 32.04 -29.87
C ARG A 533 -46.16 30.87 -30.85
N MET A 534 -45.41 29.79 -30.62
CA MET A 534 -45.81 28.39 -30.89
C MET A 534 -46.15 28.01 -32.34
N ARG A 535 -45.24 27.28 -32.99
CA ARG A 535 -45.15 25.82 -32.84
C ARG A 535 -43.72 25.36 -33.06
#